data_AF-A0A6I9X5K8-F1
#
_entry.id   AF-A0A6I9X5K8-F1
#
_cell.length_a   1.000
_cell.length_b   1.000
_cell.length_c   1.000
_cell.angle_alpha   90.00
_cell.angle_beta   90.00
_cell.angle_gamma   90.00
#
_symmetry.space_group_name_H-M   'P 1'
#
loop_
_entity.id
_entity.type
_entity.pdbx_description
1 polymer ?
#
loop_
_entity_poly.entity_id
_entity_poly.type
_entity_poly.pdbx_seq_one_letter_code
_entity_poly.pdbx_strand_id
1 'polypeptide(L)'
;MTFLTDVNADGFLDEQELEALFTKELEKVYDPQNEEDDMVEMEEERLRMREHVMNEVDVNKDRLVTMEEFMRATQKKEFLEPESWETLDQQQVFTEEELKEFESHIFQQEDELQKQALELQKKREELQRQQDFLQTQKQELEMAVKQMEHKKLQQGHPPSGPDGELKFQPAASQLDGNVQNHPVGGNQPLVPGNVPVQEAAARSDHVQSHP
;
A
#
# COMPACT_ATOMS: atom_id res chain seq x y z
N MET A 1 -33.59 7.18 42.19
CA MET A 1 -32.92 7.10 40.88
C MET A 1 -33.39 8.31 40.09
N THR A 2 -32.51 9.30 39.93
CA THR A 2 -32.81 10.61 39.33
C THR A 2 -32.69 10.47 37.81
N PHE A 3 -33.78 10.11 37.13
CA PHE A 3 -33.82 9.82 35.69
C PHE A 3 -34.15 11.02 34.81
N LEU A 4 -34.12 12.25 35.36
CA LEU A 4 -34.29 13.47 34.58
C LEU A 4 -33.11 14.36 34.90
N THR A 5 -32.11 14.36 34.02
CA THR A 5 -31.04 15.35 34.02
C THR A 5 -31.54 16.61 33.32
N ASP A 6 -32.66 17.12 33.79
CA ASP A 6 -33.01 18.52 33.58
C ASP A 6 -32.14 19.31 34.56
N VAL A 7 -30.96 19.72 34.09
CA VAL A 7 -29.90 20.34 34.91
C VAL A 7 -30.31 21.76 35.27
N ASN A 8 -31.03 22.42 34.38
CA ASN A 8 -31.48 23.79 34.55
C ASN A 8 -32.89 23.90 35.20
N ALA A 9 -33.57 22.77 35.39
CA ALA A 9 -34.91 22.61 35.97
C ALA A 9 -36.02 23.37 35.20
N ASP A 10 -35.91 23.48 33.88
CA ASP A 10 -36.86 24.19 33.03
C ASP A 10 -38.05 23.34 32.55
N GLY A 11 -38.03 22.04 32.82
CA GLY A 11 -39.08 21.08 32.47
C GLY A 11 -38.97 20.52 31.05
N PHE A 12 -37.89 20.84 30.34
CA PHE A 12 -37.55 20.31 29.03
C PHE A 12 -36.25 19.52 29.12
N LEU A 13 -35.99 18.70 28.10
CA LEU A 13 -34.68 18.09 27.88
C LEU A 13 -34.14 18.62 26.57
N ASP A 14 -33.07 19.39 26.65
CA ASP A 14 -32.37 19.87 25.47
C ASP A 14 -31.34 18.86 24.94
N GLU A 15 -30.67 19.22 23.86
CA GLU A 15 -29.65 18.38 23.23
C GLU A 15 -28.48 18.04 24.15
N GLN A 16 -28.04 19.02 24.93
CA GLN A 16 -26.87 18.89 25.79
C GLN A 16 -27.20 17.97 26.97
N GLU A 17 -28.42 18.07 27.48
CA GLU A 17 -28.94 17.21 28.54
C GLU A 17 -29.13 15.77 28.06
N LEU A 18 -29.63 15.57 26.83
CA LEU A 18 -29.69 14.24 26.21
C LEU A 18 -28.29 13.67 25.97
N GLU A 19 -27.36 14.45 25.40
CA GLU A 19 -25.98 14.03 25.20
C GLU A 19 -25.29 13.67 26.52
N ALA A 20 -25.55 14.40 27.61
CA ALA A 20 -25.03 14.08 28.94
C ALA A 20 -25.56 12.73 29.47
N LEU A 21 -26.83 12.40 29.19
CA LEU A 21 -27.39 11.08 29.51
C LEU A 21 -26.66 9.99 28.73
N PHE A 22 -26.53 10.15 27.42
CA PHE A 22 -25.88 9.15 26.57
C PHE A 22 -24.40 8.98 26.89
N THR A 23 -23.68 10.06 27.19
CA THR A 23 -22.28 9.99 27.62
C THR A 23 -22.11 9.05 28.80
N LYS A 24 -22.96 9.19 29.82
CA LYS A 24 -22.95 8.33 31.01
C LYS A 24 -23.33 6.87 30.73
N GLU A 25 -24.19 6.64 29.74
CA GLU A 25 -24.53 5.28 29.32
C GLU A 25 -23.41 4.64 28.48
N LEU A 26 -22.76 5.41 27.60
CA LEU A 26 -21.64 4.97 26.75
C LEU A 26 -20.36 4.71 27.57
N GLU A 27 -20.11 5.48 28.64
CA GLU A 27 -19.00 5.25 29.59
C GLU A 27 -19.04 3.86 30.28
N LYS A 28 -20.16 3.13 30.20
CA LYS A 28 -20.26 1.76 30.75
C LYS A 28 -19.73 0.70 29.79
N VAL A 29 -19.70 1.00 28.50
CA VAL A 29 -19.33 0.06 27.43
C VAL A 29 -18.03 0.44 26.72
N TYR A 30 -17.66 1.72 26.77
CA TYR A 30 -16.38 2.23 26.28
C TYR A 30 -15.51 2.70 27.45
N ASP A 31 -14.29 2.18 27.56
CA ASP A 31 -13.29 2.59 28.56
C ASP A 31 -12.18 3.41 27.89
N PRO A 32 -11.99 4.69 28.23
CA PRO A 32 -10.89 5.52 27.70
C PRO A 32 -9.47 4.97 27.99
N GLN A 33 -9.33 4.02 28.91
CA GLN A 33 -8.06 3.37 29.23
C GLN A 33 -7.82 2.09 28.42
N ASN A 34 -8.82 1.60 27.70
CA ASN A 34 -8.72 0.44 26.83
C ASN A 34 -8.26 0.87 25.43
N GLU A 35 -7.14 0.33 24.94
CA GLU A 35 -6.61 0.67 23.61
C GLU A 35 -7.48 0.12 22.46
N GLU A 36 -8.37 -0.84 22.74
CA GLU A 36 -9.31 -1.40 21.77
C GLU A 36 -10.56 -0.52 21.58
N ASP A 37 -10.84 0.39 22.52
CA ASP A 37 -12.03 1.23 22.48
C ASP A 37 -11.72 2.57 21.78
N ASP A 38 -12.39 2.85 20.67
CA ASP A 38 -12.24 4.12 19.95
C ASP A 38 -13.14 5.20 20.56
N MET A 39 -12.52 6.20 21.19
CA MET A 39 -13.23 7.35 21.75
C MET A 39 -13.91 8.22 20.69
N VAL A 40 -13.45 8.20 19.45
CA VAL A 40 -14.10 8.89 18.33
C VAL A 40 -15.39 8.17 17.96
N GLU A 41 -15.37 6.84 17.91
CA GLU A 41 -16.56 6.03 17.67
C GLU A 41 -17.62 6.26 18.74
N MET A 42 -17.21 6.32 20.01
CA MET A 42 -18.11 6.66 21.12
C MET A 42 -18.80 8.02 20.92
N GLU A 43 -18.06 9.06 20.49
CA GLU A 43 -18.62 10.40 20.22
C GLU A 43 -19.60 10.38 19.04
N GLU A 44 -19.29 9.65 17.97
CA GLU A 44 -20.18 9.49 16.82
C GLU A 44 -21.48 8.77 17.21
N GLU A 45 -21.38 7.71 18.01
CA GLU A 45 -22.53 6.98 18.52
C GLU A 45 -23.38 7.87 19.43
N ARG A 46 -22.76 8.71 20.27
CA ARG A 46 -23.49 9.71 21.08
C ARG A 46 -24.33 10.63 20.21
N LEU A 47 -23.76 11.13 19.11
CA LEU A 47 -24.46 12.02 18.18
C LEU A 47 -25.58 11.31 17.43
N ARG A 48 -25.40 10.03 17.09
CA ARG A 48 -26.46 9.20 16.50
C ARG A 48 -27.61 8.97 17.47
N MET A 49 -27.32 8.61 18.72
CA MET A 49 -28.34 8.45 19.76
C MET A 49 -29.14 9.74 19.96
N ARG A 50 -28.47 10.90 20.02
CA ARG A 50 -29.12 12.21 20.10
C ARG A 50 -30.05 12.47 18.93
N GLU A 51 -29.54 12.34 17.71
CA GLU A 51 -30.32 12.61 16.52
C GLU A 51 -31.51 11.66 16.40
N HIS A 52 -31.31 10.38 16.74
CA HIS A 52 -32.38 9.39 16.76
C HIS A 52 -33.48 9.75 17.78
N VAL A 53 -33.11 10.05 19.03
CA VAL A 53 -34.08 10.40 20.08
C VAL A 53 -34.82 11.69 19.75
N MET A 54 -34.14 12.72 19.26
CA MET A 54 -34.82 13.94 18.79
C MET A 54 -35.75 13.65 17.61
N ASN A 55 -35.38 12.77 16.70
CA ASN A 55 -36.25 12.44 15.58
C ASN A 55 -37.53 11.69 16.00
N GLU A 56 -37.42 10.81 16.99
CA GLU A 56 -38.48 9.90 17.42
C GLU A 56 -39.44 10.51 18.47
N VAL A 57 -38.90 11.35 19.36
CA VAL A 57 -39.59 11.86 20.56
C VAL A 57 -40.05 13.31 20.38
N ASP A 58 -39.18 14.19 19.87
CA ASP A 58 -39.52 15.59 19.60
C ASP A 58 -40.43 15.65 18.34
N VAL A 59 -41.72 15.86 18.59
CA VAL A 59 -42.76 15.86 17.57
C VAL A 59 -42.98 17.25 16.99
N ASN A 60 -42.79 18.30 17.80
CA ASN A 60 -42.97 19.67 17.36
C ASN A 60 -41.73 20.25 16.65
N LYS A 61 -40.60 19.53 16.69
CA LYS A 61 -39.30 19.84 16.05
C LYS A 61 -38.68 21.15 16.55
N ASP A 62 -38.88 21.47 17.82
CA ASP A 62 -38.26 22.63 18.47
C ASP A 62 -36.89 22.31 19.14
N ARG A 63 -36.44 21.05 19.05
CA ARG A 63 -35.22 20.51 19.67
C ARG A 63 -35.24 20.58 21.19
N LEU A 64 -36.43 20.57 21.78
CA LEU A 64 -36.66 20.41 23.22
C LEU A 64 -37.64 19.26 23.41
N VAL A 65 -37.31 18.33 24.30
CA VAL A 65 -38.20 17.22 24.61
C VAL A 65 -38.97 17.53 25.89
N THR A 66 -40.28 17.65 25.77
CA THR A 66 -41.15 17.75 26.96
C THR A 66 -41.36 16.40 27.62
N MET A 67 -41.71 16.41 28.90
CA MET A 67 -42.16 15.21 29.61
C MET A 67 -43.35 14.52 28.91
N GLU A 68 -44.27 15.29 28.34
CA GLU A 68 -45.43 14.73 27.63
C GLU A 68 -45.01 14.00 26.35
N GLU A 69 -44.10 14.59 25.57
CA GLU A 69 -43.54 13.95 24.38
C GLU A 69 -42.79 12.67 24.73
N PHE A 70 -41.96 12.69 25.76
CA PHE A 70 -41.27 11.52 26.27
C PHE A 70 -42.24 10.42 26.72
N MET A 71 -43.26 10.76 27.50
CA MET A 71 -44.28 9.81 27.97
C MET A 71 -45.11 9.24 26.82
N ARG A 72 -45.35 10.00 25.76
CA ARG A 72 -46.02 9.51 24.55
C ARG A 72 -45.12 8.59 23.73
N ALA A 73 -43.83 8.89 23.62
CA ALA A 73 -42.87 8.05 22.92
C ALA A 73 -42.71 6.69 23.62
N THR A 74 -42.61 6.65 24.95
CA THR A 74 -42.51 5.38 25.72
C THR A 74 -43.77 4.50 25.64
N GLN A 75 -44.90 5.04 25.19
CA GLN A 75 -46.12 4.27 24.94
C GLN A 75 -46.16 3.67 23.51
N LYS A 76 -45.22 4.03 22.63
CA LYS A 76 -45.13 3.44 21.29
C LYS A 76 -44.71 1.98 21.40
N LYS A 77 -45.30 1.17 20.53
CA LYS A 77 -45.12 -0.29 20.51
C LYS A 77 -43.66 -0.71 20.29
N GLU A 78 -42.88 0.12 19.61
CA GLU A 78 -41.46 -0.10 19.33
C GLU A 78 -40.58 -0.09 20.59
N PHE A 79 -40.96 0.61 21.67
CA PHE A 79 -40.26 0.54 22.97
C PHE A 79 -40.69 -0.66 23.83
N LEU A 80 -41.79 -1.33 23.45
CA LEU A 80 -42.29 -2.53 24.12
C LEU A 80 -41.76 -3.81 23.48
N GLU A 81 -41.30 -3.74 22.23
CA GLU A 81 -40.66 -4.85 21.53
C GLU A 81 -39.13 -4.74 21.68
N PRO A 82 -38.47 -5.71 22.34
CA PRO A 82 -37.02 -5.69 22.58
C PRO A 82 -36.14 -5.66 21.32
N GLU A 83 -36.72 -5.97 20.17
CA GLU A 83 -36.03 -6.16 18.88
C GLU A 83 -35.73 -4.85 18.13
N SER A 84 -36.13 -3.69 18.65
CA SER A 84 -36.02 -2.41 17.92
C SER A 84 -34.61 -1.81 17.88
N TRP A 85 -33.64 -2.45 18.56
CA TRP A 85 -32.21 -2.09 18.53
C TRP A 85 -31.40 -3.26 17.95
N GLU A 86 -31.52 -3.49 16.65
CA GLU A 86 -30.61 -4.38 15.94
C GLU A 86 -29.25 -3.68 15.81
N THR A 87 -28.22 -4.25 16.45
CA THR A 87 -26.84 -3.82 16.25
C THR A 87 -26.35 -4.29 14.87
N LEU A 88 -25.34 -3.62 14.29
CA LEU A 88 -24.85 -3.94 12.94
C LEU A 88 -24.34 -5.40 12.81
N ASP A 89 -23.99 -6.06 13.91
CA ASP A 89 -23.64 -7.49 13.98
C ASP A 89 -24.86 -8.43 13.93
N GLN A 90 -26.06 -7.95 14.26
CA GLN A 90 -27.31 -8.73 14.17
C GLN A 90 -27.85 -8.79 12.75
N GLN A 91 -27.57 -7.78 11.94
CA GLN A 91 -27.89 -7.79 10.53
C GLN A 91 -26.80 -8.54 9.77
N GLN A 92 -27.05 -9.80 9.42
CA GLN A 92 -26.17 -10.55 8.53
C GLN A 92 -26.15 -9.88 7.14
N VAL A 93 -25.28 -8.90 6.95
CA VAL A 93 -25.15 -8.11 5.72
C VAL A 93 -24.62 -8.92 4.55
N PHE A 94 -23.93 -10.03 4.86
CA PHE A 94 -23.33 -10.94 3.88
C PHE A 94 -23.86 -12.35 4.08
N THR A 95 -24.31 -12.96 2.99
CA THR A 95 -24.67 -14.37 2.97
C THR A 95 -23.44 -15.25 3.17
N GLU A 96 -23.65 -16.46 3.69
CA GLU A 96 -22.56 -17.45 3.86
C GLU A 96 -21.82 -17.74 2.54
N GLU A 97 -22.54 -17.69 1.40
CA GLU A 97 -21.95 -17.88 0.08
C GLU A 97 -21.01 -16.72 -0.29
N GLU A 98 -21.42 -15.48 -0.05
CA GLU A 98 -20.58 -14.29 -0.30
C GLU A 98 -19.32 -14.28 0.58
N LEU A 99 -19.45 -14.67 1.86
CA LEU A 99 -18.31 -14.78 2.76
C LEU A 99 -17.31 -15.84 2.25
N LYS A 100 -17.81 -17.00 1.84
CA LYS A 100 -16.99 -18.09 1.30
C LYS A 100 -16.31 -17.71 -0.02
N GLU A 101 -17.01 -16.98 -0.90
CA GLU A 101 -16.40 -16.43 -2.11
C GLU A 101 -15.27 -15.45 -1.77
N PHE A 102 -15.47 -14.60 -0.77
CA PHE A 102 -14.46 -13.67 -0.29
C PHE A 102 -13.24 -14.40 0.30
N GLU A 103 -13.44 -15.39 1.17
CA GLU A 103 -12.36 -16.23 1.70
C GLU A 103 -11.56 -16.93 0.58
N SER A 104 -12.27 -17.50 -0.40
CA SER A 104 -11.63 -18.11 -1.57
C SER A 104 -10.83 -17.09 -2.37
N HIS A 105 -11.34 -15.87 -2.51
CA HIS A 105 -10.65 -14.81 -3.25
C HIS A 105 -9.37 -14.34 -2.53
N ILE A 106 -9.43 -14.18 -1.20
CA ILE A 106 -8.25 -13.86 -0.38
C ILE A 106 -7.20 -14.96 -0.51
N PHE A 107 -7.59 -16.22 -0.37
CA PHE A 107 -6.66 -17.35 -0.48
C PHE A 107 -5.95 -17.39 -1.84
N GLN A 108 -6.66 -17.10 -2.94
CA GLN A 108 -6.08 -17.03 -4.27
C GLN A 108 -5.08 -15.87 -4.39
N GLN A 109 -5.43 -14.68 -3.89
CA GLN A 109 -4.54 -13.53 -3.90
C GLN A 109 -3.28 -13.77 -3.08
N GLU A 110 -3.40 -14.40 -1.90
CA GLU A 110 -2.25 -14.74 -1.06
C GLU A 110 -1.31 -15.72 -1.76
N ASP A 111 -1.83 -16.76 -2.40
CA ASP A 111 -1.02 -17.72 -3.17
C ASP A 111 -0.31 -17.04 -4.36
N GLU A 112 -1.00 -16.15 -5.08
CA GLU A 112 -0.40 -15.37 -6.17
C GLU A 112 0.71 -14.44 -5.66
N LEU A 113 0.47 -13.70 -4.58
CA LEU A 113 1.46 -12.85 -3.94
C LEU A 113 2.68 -13.64 -3.47
N GLN A 114 2.46 -14.81 -2.88
CA GLN A 114 3.54 -15.68 -2.41
C GLN A 114 4.40 -16.20 -3.56
N LYS A 115 3.78 -16.57 -4.70
CA LYS A 115 4.51 -16.96 -5.92
C LYS A 115 5.33 -15.79 -6.46
N GLN A 116 4.75 -14.59 -6.56
CA GLN A 116 5.46 -13.40 -7.02
C GLN A 116 6.62 -13.04 -6.10
N ALA A 117 6.44 -13.15 -4.77
CA ALA A 117 7.51 -12.93 -3.80
C ALA A 117 8.68 -13.90 -4.00
N LEU A 118 8.40 -15.18 -4.24
CA LEU A 118 9.41 -16.19 -4.51
C LEU A 118 10.17 -15.93 -5.84
N GLU A 119 9.45 -15.51 -6.88
CA GLU A 119 10.08 -15.14 -8.16
C GLU A 119 10.97 -13.91 -8.03
N LEU A 120 10.50 -12.88 -7.33
CA LEU A 120 11.28 -11.67 -7.06
C LEU A 120 12.53 -11.99 -6.24
N GLN A 121 12.43 -12.89 -5.26
CA GLN A 121 13.58 -13.35 -4.49
C GLN A 121 14.61 -14.04 -5.40
N LYS A 122 14.19 -14.98 -6.25
CA LYS A 122 15.10 -15.67 -7.19
C LYS A 122 15.79 -14.68 -8.12
N LYS A 123 15.03 -13.72 -8.67
CA LYS A 123 15.56 -12.68 -9.55
C LYS A 123 16.59 -11.81 -8.82
N ARG A 124 16.33 -11.45 -7.55
CA ARG A 124 17.27 -10.72 -6.71
C ARG A 124 18.57 -11.49 -6.49
N GLU A 125 18.47 -12.79 -6.18
CA GLU A 125 19.65 -13.65 -6.00
C GLU A 125 20.48 -13.77 -7.29
N GLU A 126 19.83 -13.87 -8.45
CA GLU A 126 20.50 -13.92 -9.74
C GLU A 126 21.22 -12.59 -10.06
N LEU A 127 20.55 -11.45 -9.85
CA LEU A 127 21.17 -10.14 -10.01
C LEU A 127 22.37 -9.97 -9.07
N GLN A 128 22.26 -10.45 -7.82
CA GLN A 128 23.37 -10.42 -6.87
C GLN A 128 24.57 -11.21 -7.38
N ARG A 129 24.34 -12.44 -7.89
CA ARG A 129 25.42 -13.25 -8.48
C ARG A 129 26.08 -12.57 -9.68
N GLN A 130 25.29 -11.93 -10.55
CA GLN A 130 25.83 -11.17 -11.68
C GLN A 130 26.66 -9.98 -11.21
N GLN A 131 26.20 -9.25 -10.19
CA GLN A 131 26.94 -8.14 -9.59
C GLN A 131 28.28 -8.62 -9.01
N ASP A 132 28.28 -9.70 -8.23
CA ASP A 132 29.48 -10.25 -7.61
C ASP A 132 30.49 -10.73 -8.67
N PHE A 133 30.01 -11.35 -9.75
CA PHE A 133 30.84 -11.78 -10.88
C PHE A 133 31.50 -10.58 -11.59
N LEU A 134 30.72 -9.55 -11.92
CA LEU A 134 31.23 -8.33 -12.56
C LEU A 134 32.22 -7.59 -11.66
N GLN A 135 31.95 -7.54 -10.35
CA GLN A 135 32.87 -6.95 -9.37
C GLN A 135 34.20 -7.70 -9.32
N THR A 136 34.16 -9.03 -9.35
CA THR A 136 35.36 -9.86 -9.37
C THR A 136 36.17 -9.62 -10.66
N GLN A 137 35.52 -9.63 -11.83
CA GLN A 137 36.17 -9.36 -13.12
C GLN A 137 36.81 -7.96 -13.16
N LYS A 138 36.11 -6.94 -12.64
CA LYS A 138 36.62 -5.57 -12.53
C LYS A 138 37.88 -5.52 -11.67
N GLN A 139 37.88 -6.19 -10.51
CA GLN A 139 39.04 -6.23 -9.61
C GLN A 139 40.24 -6.92 -10.27
N GLU A 140 40.03 -8.04 -10.97
CA GLU A 140 41.08 -8.75 -11.70
C GLU A 140 41.70 -7.88 -12.79
N LEU A 141 40.86 -7.21 -13.58
CA LEU A 141 41.33 -6.28 -14.61
C LEU A 141 42.12 -5.11 -14.02
N GLU A 142 41.64 -4.52 -12.93
CA GLU A 142 42.34 -3.42 -12.25
C GLU A 142 43.71 -3.87 -11.71
N MET A 143 43.81 -5.09 -11.15
CA MET A 143 45.08 -5.66 -10.74
C MET A 143 46.03 -5.90 -11.92
N ALA A 144 45.53 -6.42 -13.04
CA ALA A 144 46.33 -6.64 -14.25
C ALA A 144 46.88 -5.32 -14.83
N VAL A 145 46.06 -4.26 -14.84
CA VAL A 145 46.47 -2.91 -15.26
C VAL A 145 47.59 -2.38 -14.36
N LYS A 146 47.43 -2.46 -13.02
CA LYS A 146 48.46 -2.03 -12.06
C LYS A 146 49.78 -2.80 -12.23
N GLN A 147 49.71 -4.12 -12.47
CA GLN A 147 50.90 -4.93 -12.73
C GLN A 147 51.61 -4.52 -14.03
N MET A 148 50.85 -4.23 -15.09
CA MET A 148 51.40 -3.76 -16.36
C MET A 148 52.09 -2.41 -16.21
N GLU A 149 51.50 -1.46 -15.49
CA GLU A 149 52.10 -0.16 -15.18
C GLU A 149 53.43 -0.32 -14.42
N HIS A 150 53.45 -1.17 -13.39
CA HIS A 150 54.66 -1.43 -12.61
C HIS A 150 55.77 -2.08 -13.45
N LYS A 151 55.41 -3.01 -14.34
CA LYS A 151 56.36 -3.65 -15.27
C LYS A 151 56.91 -2.67 -16.30
N LYS A 152 56.08 -1.73 -16.78
CA LYS A 152 56.51 -0.64 -17.67
C LYS A 152 57.50 0.31 -16.99
N LEU A 153 57.32 0.58 -15.69
CA LEU A 153 58.23 1.40 -14.89
C LEU A 153 59.56 0.69 -14.58
N GLN A 154 59.56 -0.66 -14.44
CA GLN A 154 60.79 -1.46 -14.26
C GLN A 154 61.58 -1.72 -15.55
N GLN A 155 60.91 -1.91 -16.69
CA GLN A 155 61.57 -2.07 -18.01
C GLN A 155 61.93 -0.72 -18.64
N GLY A 156 62.64 0.13 -17.89
CA GLY A 156 63.24 1.34 -18.44
C GLY A 156 64.11 1.02 -19.66
N HIS A 157 63.62 1.45 -20.83
CA HIS A 157 64.25 1.48 -22.15
C HIS A 157 64.30 0.16 -22.94
N PRO A 158 63.85 0.16 -24.23
CA PRO A 158 64.20 -0.91 -25.15
C PRO A 158 65.72 -0.86 -25.44
N PRO A 159 66.38 -1.99 -25.76
CA PRO A 159 67.77 -1.95 -26.19
C PRO A 159 67.86 -1.28 -27.57
N SER A 160 68.16 0.02 -27.59
CA SER A 160 68.55 0.72 -28.81
C SER A 160 69.99 0.36 -29.16
N GLY A 161 70.19 -0.17 -30.38
CA GLY A 161 71.52 -0.21 -31.00
C GLY A 161 72.02 1.21 -31.28
N PRO A 162 73.33 1.40 -31.53
CA PRO A 162 73.98 2.72 -31.57
C PRO A 162 73.44 3.70 -32.63
N ASP A 163 72.55 3.29 -33.54
CA ASP A 163 72.01 4.14 -34.62
C ASP A 163 70.46 4.21 -34.69
N GLY A 164 69.74 3.78 -33.65
CA GLY A 164 68.29 4.05 -33.55
C GLY A 164 67.37 3.29 -34.53
N GLU A 165 67.85 2.22 -35.19
CA GLU A 165 66.97 1.30 -35.94
C GLU A 165 66.37 0.22 -35.03
N LEU A 166 65.03 0.08 -35.07
CA LEU A 166 64.30 -1.04 -34.45
C LEU A 166 64.54 -2.32 -35.24
N LYS A 167 65.38 -3.21 -34.69
CA LYS A 167 65.62 -4.54 -35.28
C LYS A 167 64.51 -5.52 -34.87
N PHE A 168 63.42 -5.55 -35.63
CA PHE A 168 62.47 -6.66 -35.56
C PHE A 168 63.10 -7.89 -36.22
N GLN A 169 63.61 -8.82 -35.40
CA GLN A 169 63.87 -10.19 -35.86
C GLN A 169 62.56 -10.97 -35.77
N PRO A 170 61.99 -11.47 -36.88
CA PRO A 170 60.92 -12.43 -36.79
C PRO A 170 61.55 -13.75 -36.32
N ALA A 171 61.15 -14.24 -35.15
CA ALA A 171 61.38 -15.63 -34.79
C ALA A 171 60.48 -16.50 -35.68
N ALA A 172 60.94 -16.75 -36.91
CA ALA A 172 60.42 -17.82 -37.72
C ALA A 172 60.93 -19.14 -37.12
N SER A 173 60.07 -19.83 -36.37
CA SER A 173 60.19 -21.27 -36.16
C SER A 173 58.81 -21.88 -35.96
N GLN A 174 58.41 -22.55 -37.04
CA GLN A 174 57.58 -23.75 -37.13
C GLN A 174 56.07 -23.64 -36.91
N LEU A 175 55.42 -23.69 -38.07
CA LEU A 175 54.11 -24.27 -38.34
C LEU A 175 53.90 -25.59 -37.57
N ASP A 176 52.77 -25.71 -36.88
CA ASP A 176 51.86 -26.84 -37.11
C ASP A 176 50.45 -26.55 -36.57
N GLY A 177 49.45 -26.81 -37.40
CA GLY A 177 48.16 -27.36 -36.94
C GLY A 177 47.06 -26.45 -36.38
N ASN A 178 46.34 -25.79 -37.30
CA ASN A 178 44.88 -25.88 -37.43
C ASN A 178 43.92 -25.03 -36.54
N VAL A 179 42.90 -24.52 -37.23
CA VAL A 179 41.55 -24.04 -36.82
C VAL A 179 41.37 -22.59 -36.33
N GLN A 180 41.17 -21.72 -37.33
CA GLN A 180 39.91 -20.99 -37.60
C GLN A 180 39.47 -19.78 -36.72
N ASN A 181 38.93 -18.79 -37.46
CA ASN A 181 38.24 -17.54 -37.08
C ASN A 181 39.17 -16.31 -37.10
N HIS A 182 38.94 -15.21 -37.84
CA HIS A 182 37.71 -14.52 -38.28
C HIS A 182 38.02 -13.61 -39.51
N PRO A 183 37.01 -13.00 -40.17
CA PRO A 183 37.11 -11.62 -40.62
C PRO A 183 36.24 -10.73 -39.70
N VAL A 184 36.81 -9.73 -39.04
CA VAL A 184 37.00 -8.36 -39.53
C VAL A 184 35.69 -7.56 -39.57
N GLY A 185 35.64 -6.54 -38.72
CA GLY A 185 35.43 -5.16 -39.17
C GLY A 185 34.00 -4.62 -39.08
N GLY A 186 33.87 -3.45 -38.42
CA GLY A 186 32.69 -2.61 -38.60
C GLY A 186 32.51 -1.53 -37.55
N ASN A 187 33.36 -0.49 -37.58
CA ASN A 187 32.99 0.82 -37.05
C ASN A 187 31.84 1.39 -37.88
N GLN A 188 30.69 1.72 -37.28
CA GLN A 188 30.04 3.05 -37.41
C GLN A 188 28.75 3.18 -36.57
N PRO A 189 28.33 4.42 -36.25
CA PRO A 189 27.46 4.77 -35.13
C PRO A 189 25.98 4.69 -35.47
N LEU A 190 25.13 4.48 -34.46
CA LEU A 190 23.67 4.55 -34.60
C LEU A 190 23.13 5.85 -33.99
N VAL A 191 22.38 6.54 -34.85
CA VAL A 191 21.58 7.76 -34.69
C VAL A 191 20.41 7.60 -33.69
N PRO A 192 19.92 8.69 -33.08
CA PRO A 192 18.74 8.66 -32.22
C PRO A 192 17.46 8.69 -33.07
N GLY A 193 16.53 7.76 -32.83
CA GLY A 193 15.30 7.68 -33.60
C GLY A 193 14.17 6.89 -32.92
N ASN A 194 13.19 7.66 -32.44
CA ASN A 194 11.75 7.41 -32.39
C ASN A 194 11.18 6.34 -31.44
N VAL A 195 10.54 6.87 -30.38
CA VAL A 195 9.38 6.27 -29.71
C VAL A 195 8.18 6.22 -30.67
N PRO A 196 7.41 5.11 -30.72
CA PRO A 196 6.04 5.15 -31.22
C PRO A 196 5.11 5.50 -30.06
N VAL A 197 4.57 6.71 -30.08
CA VAL A 197 3.26 7.00 -29.50
C VAL A 197 2.24 6.65 -30.57
N GLN A 198 1.27 5.81 -30.25
CA GLN A 198 -0.01 5.78 -30.94
C GLN A 198 -1.13 5.97 -29.94
N GLU A 199 -2.08 6.77 -30.39
CA GLU A 199 -3.05 7.58 -29.68
C GLU A 199 -4.46 7.13 -30.08
N ALA A 200 -5.37 7.23 -29.10
CA ALA A 200 -6.81 7.44 -29.17
C ALA A 200 -7.75 6.40 -29.81
N ALA A 201 -8.73 5.98 -29.00
CA ALA A 201 -10.17 6.13 -29.23
C ALA A 201 -10.90 5.60 -27.96
N ALA A 202 -12.02 6.11 -27.45
CA ALA A 202 -12.82 7.33 -27.60
C ALA A 202 -13.93 7.22 -26.52
N ARG A 203 -14.27 8.35 -25.89
CA ARG A 203 -15.64 8.76 -25.44
C ARG A 203 -16.51 7.79 -24.62
N SER A 204 -16.83 8.16 -23.38
CA SER A 204 -18.05 8.93 -23.03
C SER A 204 -18.28 8.90 -21.53
N ASP A 205 -18.21 10.07 -20.89
CA ASP A 205 -18.94 10.34 -19.65
C ASP A 205 -20.44 10.30 -19.94
N HIS A 206 -21.16 9.40 -19.29
CA HIS A 206 -22.61 9.49 -19.13
C HIS A 206 -22.92 9.70 -17.66
N VAL A 207 -23.29 10.95 -17.34
CA VAL A 207 -24.07 11.30 -16.16
C VAL A 207 -25.43 10.62 -16.30
N GLN A 208 -25.77 9.73 -15.37
CA GLN A 208 -27.14 9.24 -15.25
C GLN A 208 -27.73 9.65 -13.90
N SER A 209 -28.67 10.58 -14.02
CA SER A 209 -29.65 10.96 -13.02
C SER A 209 -30.59 9.79 -12.76
N HIS A 210 -30.84 9.46 -11.49
CA HIS A 210 -31.92 8.57 -11.08
C HIS A 210 -33.28 9.27 -11.21
N PRO A 211 -34.32 8.59 -11.71
CA PRO A 211 -35.67 8.67 -11.17
C PRO A 211 -35.88 7.66 -10.04
#